data_AF-A0A521SE34-F1
#
_entry.id   AF-A0A521SE34-F1
#
_cell.length_a   1.000
_cell.length_b   1.000
_cell.length_c   1.000
_cell.angle_alpha   90.00
_cell.angle_beta   90.00
_cell.angle_gamma   90.00
#
_symmetry.space_group_name_H-M   'P 1'
#
loop_
_entity.id
_entity.type
_entity.pdbx_description
1 polymer ?
#
loop_
_entity_poly.entity_id
_entity_poly.type
_entity_poly.pdbx_seq_one_letter_code
_entity_poly.pdbx_strand_id
1 'polypeptide(L)' 'MTLPPPPIKKCPVCAAPINGNPVVLRRGDDVWEFDTETCKERFQIEPLKYESAEDEEDD' A
#
# COMPACT_ATOMS: atom_id res chain seq x y z
N MET A 1 7.14 -1.60 30.10
CA MET A 1 6.23 -2.23 29.12
C MET A 1 6.60 -1.64 27.77
N THR A 2 7.30 -2.38 26.92
CA THR A 2 7.70 -1.89 25.59
C THR A 2 6.53 -2.12 24.65
N LEU A 3 5.89 -1.05 24.17
CA LEU A 3 4.83 -1.16 23.18
C LEU A 3 5.40 -1.80 21.90
N PRO A 4 4.68 -2.72 21.24
CA PRO A 4 5.08 -3.20 19.93
C PRO A 4 5.15 -2.01 18.95
N PRO A 5 6.13 -1.98 18.03
CA PRO A 5 6.18 -0.93 17.03
C PRO A 5 4.88 -0.93 16.22
N PRO A 6 4.35 0.24 15.84
CA PRO A 6 3.19 0.30 14.98
C PRO A 6 3.48 -0.47 13.68
N PRO A 7 2.45 -1.11 13.08
CA PRO A 7 2.62 -1.81 11.82
C PRO A 7 3.20 -0.83 10.79
N ILE A 8 4.36 -1.21 10.23
CA ILE A 8 5.04 -0.41 9.21
C ILE A 8 4.21 -0.57 7.94
N LYS A 9 3.51 0.50 7.54
CA LYS A 9 2.80 0.54 6.27
C LYS A 9 3.82 0.43 5.13
N LYS A 10 3.53 -0.44 4.16
CA LYS A 10 4.36 -0.62 2.97
C LYS A 10 3.57 -0.18 1.75
N CYS A 11 4.27 0.42 0.80
CA CYS A 11 3.68 0.78 -0.48
C CYS A 11 3.29 -0.51 -1.23
N PRO A 12 2.03 -0.68 -1.67
CA PRO A 12 1.57 -1.91 -2.32
C PRO A 12 2.24 -2.16 -3.69
N VAL A 13 2.86 -1.13 -4.28
CA VAL A 13 3.52 -1.23 -5.59
C VAL A 13 4.99 -1.64 -5.49
N CYS A 14 5.73 -1.06 -4.55
CA CYS A 14 7.18 -1.27 -4.43
C CYS A 14 7.60 -1.97 -3.13
N ALA A 15 6.65 -2.30 -2.25
CA ALA A 15 6.87 -2.84 -0.91
C ALA A 15 7.79 -1.99 -0.01
N ALA A 16 8.09 -0.76 -0.41
CA ALA A 16 8.92 0.16 0.36
C ALA A 16 8.17 0.63 1.61
N PRO A 17 8.86 0.81 2.75
CA PRO A 17 8.23 1.29 3.97
C PRO A 17 7.86 2.77 3.81
N ILE A 18 6.58 3.08 4.00
CA ILE A 18 6.05 4.44 3.95
C ILE A 18 6.45 5.13 5.25
N ASN A 19 7.46 6.00 5.19
CA ASN A 19 7.91 6.79 6.33
C ASN A 19 7.61 8.28 6.10
N GLY A 20 6.72 8.86 6.90
CA GLY A 20 6.36 10.27 6.80
C GLY A 20 4.96 10.51 6.23
N ASN A 21 4.87 11.31 5.17
CA ASN A 21 3.60 11.71 4.54
C ASN A 21 3.29 10.81 3.33
N PRO A 22 2.45 9.77 3.45
CA PRO A 22 2.03 8.96 2.32
C PRO A 22 1.29 9.77 1.27
N VAL A 23 1.46 9.35 0.02
CA VAL A 23 0.55 9.73 -1.05
C VAL A 23 -0.71 8.88 -0.92
N VAL A 24 -1.86 9.52 -0.69
CA VAL A 24 -3.13 8.83 -0.51
C VAL A 24 -3.93 8.83 -1.82
N LEU A 25 -4.46 7.68 -2.21
CA LEU A 25 -5.44 7.52 -3.27
C LEU A 25 -6.74 7.02 -2.66
N ARG A 26 -7.83 7.76 -2.88
CA ARG A 26 -9.18 7.31 -2.51
C ARG A 26 -9.91 6.89 -3.76
N ARG A 27 -10.46 5.67 -3.76
CA ARG A 27 -11.21 5.13 -4.90
C ARG A 27 -12.46 4.44 -4.35
N GLY A 28 -13.61 5.11 -4.45
CA GLY A 28 -14.83 4.63 -3.79
C GLY A 28 -14.67 4.65 -2.27
N ASP A 29 -14.87 3.49 -1.64
CA ASP A 29 -14.71 3.28 -0.20
C ASP A 29 -13.27 2.88 0.19
N ASP A 30 -12.43 2.54 -0.80
CA ASP A 30 -11.06 2.09 -0.56
C ASP A 30 -10.06 3.25 -0.46
N VAL A 31 -9.14 3.14 0.49
CA VAL A 31 -8.08 4.12 0.75
C VAL A 31 -6.72 3.41 0.67
N TRP A 32 -5.92 3.82 -0.31
CA TRP A 32 -4.59 3.28 -0.55
C TRP A 32 -3.52 4.31 -0.21
N GLU A 33 -2.45 3.86 0.45
CA GLU A 33 -1.31 4.69 0.83
C GLU A 33 -0.07 4.24 0.05
N PHE A 34 0.65 5.21 -0.53
CA PHE A 34 1.85 4.98 -1.32
C PHE A 34 3.02 5.80 -0.77
N ASP A 35 4.22 5.30 -1.01
CA ASP A 35 5.47 6.00 -0.70
C ASP A 35 5.67 7.24 -1.59
N THR A 36 5.32 7.14 -2.87
CA THR A 36 5.53 8.20 -3.88
C THR A 36 4.36 8.32 -4.86
N GLU A 37 4.25 9.49 -5.51
CA GLU A 37 3.23 9.74 -6.56
C GLU A 37 3.40 8.77 -7.73
N THR A 38 4.63 8.44 -8.11
CA THR A 38 4.91 7.45 -9.16
C THR A 38 4.33 6.08 -8.84
N CYS A 39 4.38 5.65 -7.57
CA CYS A 39 3.76 4.39 -7.17
C CYS A 39 2.24 4.47 -7.30
N LYS A 40 1.63 5.57 -6.86
CA LYS A 40 0.20 5.81 -7.05
C LYS A 40 -0.20 5.78 -8.53
N GLU A 41 0.54 6.44 -9.43
CA GLU A 41 0.25 6.44 -10.87
C GLU A 41 0.29 5.02 -11.45
N ARG A 42 1.31 4.23 -11.11
CA ARG A 42 1.42 2.82 -11.54
C ARG A 42 0.25 1.98 -11.03
N PHE A 43 -0.17 2.20 -9.78
CA PHE A 43 -1.35 1.55 -9.23
C PHE A 43 -2.62 1.99 -9.97
N GLN A 44 -2.75 3.26 -10.34
CA GLN A 44 -3.91 3.74 -11.11
C GLN A 44 -3.98 3.15 -12.53
N ILE A 45 -2.84 2.82 -13.15
CA ILE A 45 -2.77 2.18 -14.47
C ILE A 45 -3.12 0.70 -14.39
N GLU A 46 -2.56 -0.03 -13.42
CA GLU A 46 -2.77 -1.48 -13.24
C GLU A 46 -3.22 -1.84 -11.81
N PRO A 47 -4.39 -1.39 -11.33
CA PRO A 47 -4.78 -1.56 -9.93
C PRO A 47 -5.03 -3.04 -9.59
N LEU A 48 -5.67 -3.78 -10.51
CA LEU A 48 -5.95 -5.21 -10.39
C LEU A 48 -4.70 -6.07 -10.12
N LYS A 49 -3.53 -5.61 -10.55
CA LYS A 49 -2.26 -6.33 -10.33
C LYS A 49 -1.80 -6.27 -8.88
N TYR A 50 -2.12 -5.17 -8.20
CA TYR A 50 -1.68 -4.90 -6.83
C TYR A 50 -2.80 -5.18 -5.82
N GLU A 51 -4.07 -5.02 -6.22
CA GLU A 51 -5.25 -5.37 -5.41
C GLU A 51 -5.34 -6.89 -5.15
N SER A 52 -4.87 -7.72 -6.09
CA SER A 52 -4.88 -9.19 -5.95
C SER A 52 -3.65 -9.78 -5.24
N ALA A 53 -2.72 -8.96 -4.73
CA ALA A 53 -1.49 -9.45 -4.11
C ALA A 53 -1.65 -9.86 -2.63
N GLU A 54 -2.82 -9.62 -2.04
CA GLU A 54 -3.17 -10.02 -0.68
C GLU A 54 -4.31 -11.05 -0.73
N ASP A 55 -4.02 -12.27 -1.21
CA ASP A 55 -4.73 -13.52 -0.86
C ASP A 55 -4.07 -14.70 -1.62
N GLU A 56 -2.93 -15.17 -1.12
CA GLU A 56 -2.44 -16.55 -1.36
C GLU A 56 -2.11 -17.18 0.00
N GLU A 57 -3.14 -17.56 0.76
CA GLU A 57 -3.09 -18.62 1.77
C GLU A 57 -4.20 -19.64 1.44
N ASP A 58 -3.86 -20.74 0.75
CA ASP A 58 -4.47 -22.09 0.89
C ASP A 58 -3.71 -23.14 0.01
N ASP A 59 -2.76 -23.88 0.61
CA ASP A 59 -2.57 -25.37 0.58
C ASP A 59 -1.23 -25.79 1.23
#